data_AF-A0A537HP52-F1
#
_entry.id   AF-A0A537HP52-F1
#
_cell.length_a   1.000
_cell.length_b   1.000
_cell.length_c   1.000
_cell.angle_alpha   90.00
_cell.angle_beta   90.00
_cell.angle_gamma   90.00
#
_symmetry.space_group_name_H-M   'P 1'
#
loop_
_entity.id
_entity.type
_entity.pdbx_description
1 polymer ?
#
loop_
_entity_poly.entity_id
_entity_poly.type
_entity_poly.pdbx_seq_one_letter_code
_entity_poly.pdbx_strand_id
1 'polypeptide(L)' 'MARTVLELRCISCGVKFERSFEKRRGDPDDSEGEMVRLEGSSCPNKCSGEWFAVEKSHPIRKFKRTFGG' A
#
# COMPACT_ATOMS: atom_id res chain seq x y z
N MET A 1 -6.09 -6.76 -13.16
CA MET A 1 -5.90 -5.99 -11.90
C MET A 1 -4.79 -6.65 -11.11
N ALA A 2 -3.77 -5.89 -10.74
CA ALA A 2 -2.70 -6.35 -9.85
C ALA A 2 -3.02 -5.83 -8.45
N ARG A 3 -2.92 -6.68 -7.44
CA ARG A 3 -3.02 -6.24 -6.05
C ARG A 3 -1.60 -6.01 -5.55
N THR A 4 -1.37 -4.85 -4.95
CA THR A 4 -0.08 -4.51 -4.34
C THR A 4 -0.35 -4.26 -2.87
N VAL A 5 0.47 -4.84 -2.00
CA VAL A 5 0.43 -4.50 -0.58
C VAL A 5 1.46 -3.40 -0.36
N LEU A 6 1.02 -2.29 0.23
CA LEU A 6 1.91 -1.20 0.63
C LEU A 6 2.02 -1.20 2.15
N GLU A 7 3.26 -1.15 2.63
CA GLU A 7 3.58 -0.79 4.02
C GLU A 7 3.51 0.73 4.13
N LEU A 8 2.57 1.21 4.93
CA LEU A 8 2.28 2.62 5.12
C LEU A 8 2.60 3.08 6.54
N ARG A 9 3.01 4.34 6.67
CA ARG A 9 3.30 4.99 7.95
C ARG A 9 2.47 6.28 8.10
N CYS A 10 1.61 6.39 9.13
CA CYS A 10 0.89 7.65 9.43
C CYS A 10 1.92 8.73 9.78
N ILE A 11 1.93 9.85 9.07
CA ILE A 11 2.84 10.97 9.38
C ILE A 11 2.48 11.63 10.72
N SER A 12 1.20 11.63 11.09
CA SER A 12 0.73 12.29 12.31
C SER A 12 1.05 11.52 13.59
N CYS A 13 1.02 10.18 13.59
CA CYS A 13 1.25 9.37 14.80
C CYS A 13 2.39 8.35 14.67
N GLY A 14 2.98 8.21 13.48
CA GLY A 14 4.12 7.33 13.22
C GLY A 14 3.80 5.84 13.15
N VAL A 15 2.55 5.42 13.35
CA VAL A 15 2.17 4.00 13.31
C VAL A 15 2.37 3.44 11.89
N LYS A 16 2.92 2.24 11.83
CA LYS A 16 3.15 1.49 10.61
C LYS A 16 2.06 0.43 10.44
N PHE A 17 1.53 0.27 9.24
CA PHE A 17 0.54 -0.73 8.93
C PHE A 17 0.56 -1.11 7.45
N GLU A 18 0.17 -2.34 7.15
CA GLU A 18 0.06 -2.83 5.78
C GLU A 18 -1.35 -2.62 5.24
N ARG A 19 -1.46 -2.16 4.00
CA ARG A 19 -2.74 -2.06 3.30
C ARG A 19 -2.62 -2.52 1.86
N SER A 20 -3.56 -3.36 1.44
CA SER A 20 -3.66 -3.81 0.06
C SER A 20 -4.39 -2.79 -0.80
N PHE A 21 -3.75 -2.38 -1.90
CA PHE A 21 -4.30 -1.50 -2.92
C PHE A 21 -4.57 -2.29 -4.20
N GLU A 22 -5.73 -2.03 -4.80
CA GLU A 22 -6.08 -2.62 -6.09
C GLU A 22 -5.66 -1.67 -7.20
N LYS A 23 -4.52 -1.97 -7.82
CA LYS A 23 -3.88 -1.09 -8.79
C LYS A 23 -4.36 -1.41 -10.21
N ARG A 24 -4.83 -0.39 -10.94
CA ARG A 24 -5.09 -0.50 -12.38
C ARG A 24 -3.77 -0.42 -13.13
N ARG A 25 -3.70 -1.09 -14.28
CA ARG A 25 -2.52 -1.07 -15.15
C ARG A 25 -2.43 0.33 -15.76
N GLY A 26 -1.40 1.11 -15.41
CA GLY A 26 -1.24 2.51 -15.81
C GLY A 26 -1.37 3.54 -14.69
N ASP A 27 -1.66 3.11 -13.46
CA ASP A 27 -1.61 3.97 -12.27
C ASP A 27 -0.15 4.26 -11.88
N PRO A 28 0.19 5.49 -11.42
CA PRO A 28 1.55 5.86 -11.03
C PRO A 28 2.14 4.84 -10.05
N ASP A 29 3.42 4.53 -10.22
CA ASP A 29 4.09 3.51 -9.43
C ASP A 29 4.31 4.00 -8.00
N ASP A 30 3.38 3.70 -7.06
CA ASP A 30 3.53 3.77 -5.59
C ASP A 30 4.93 3.29 -5.15
N SER A 31 5.89 4.20 -5.22
CA SER A 31 7.30 3.95 -5.00
C SER A 31 7.63 4.13 -3.53
N GLU A 32 8.69 3.48 -3.06
CA GLU A 32 9.18 3.70 -1.70
C GLU A 32 9.49 5.20 -1.50
N GLY A 33 8.90 5.81 -0.47
CA GLY A 33 8.99 7.24 -0.20
C GLY A 33 7.85 8.10 -0.77
N GLU A 34 6.92 7.54 -1.54
CA GLU A 34 5.73 8.29 -1.95
C GLU A 34 4.78 8.56 -0.77
N MET A 35 4.00 9.63 -0.87
CA MET A 35 2.97 9.96 0.12
C MET A 35 1.59 9.74 -0.46
N VAL A 36 0.84 8.81 0.12
CA VAL A 36 -0.54 8.51 -0.28
C VAL A 36 -1.52 9.17 0.68
N ARG A 37 -2.54 9.81 0.12
CA ARG A 37 -3.67 10.33 0.90
C ARG A 37 -4.78 9.30 0.91
N LEU A 38 -5.19 8.86 2.10
CA LEU A 38 -6.30 7.92 2.25
C LEU A 38 -7.54 8.67 2.74
N GLU A 39 -8.34 9.17 1.81
CA GLU A 39 -9.61 9.80 2.13
C GLU A 39 -10.56 8.79 2.82
N GLY A 40 -11.13 9.19 3.96
CA GLY A 40 -12.09 8.39 4.71
C GLY A 40 -11.54 7.18 5.48
N SER A 41 -10.22 6.96 5.50
CA SER A 41 -9.61 5.89 6.30
C SER A 41 -8.73 6.46 7.40
N SER A 42 -9.28 6.50 8.61
CA SER A 42 -8.50 6.77 9.81
C SER A 42 -7.44 5.70 9.94
N CYS A 43 -6.19 6.13 10.00
CA CYS A 43 -5.07 5.35 10.52
C CYS A 43 -5.52 4.39 11.63
N PRO A 44 -4.97 3.16 11.75
CA PRO A 44 -5.41 2.19 12.74
C PRO A 44 -5.37 2.72 14.19
N ASN A 45 -4.49 3.69 14.46
CA ASN A 45 -4.40 4.35 15.75
C ASN A 45 -5.40 5.51 15.93
N LYS A 46 -6.39 5.64 15.04
CA LYS A 46 -7.35 6.76 14.96
C LYS A 46 -6.66 8.15 14.98
N CYS A 47 -5.45 8.27 14.42
CA CYS A 47 -4.87 9.57 14.12
C CYS A 47 -5.79 10.25 13.08
N SER A 48 -6.13 11.54 13.24
CA SER A 48 -6.80 12.35 12.20
C SER A 48 -5.90 12.63 10.99
N GLY A 49 -4.81 11.85 10.84
CA GLY A 49 -3.86 11.98 9.76
C GLY A 49 -4.39 11.33 8.50
N GLU A 50 -4.48 12.12 7.45
CA GLU A 50 -4.92 11.68 6.11
C GLU A 50 -3.75 11.28 5.21
N TRP A 51 -2.53 11.62 5.62
CA TRP A 51 -1.29 11.43 4.85
C TRP A 51 -0.45 10.29 5.42
N PHE A 52 -0.03 9.40 4.51
CA PHE A 52 0.74 8.21 4.85
C PHE A 52 1.94 8.09 3.91
N ALA A 53 3.12 7.85 4.46
CA ALA A 53 4.31 7.54 3.66
C ALA A 53 4.36 6.05 3.33
N VAL A 54 4.68 5.72 2.09
CA VAL A 54 4.96 4.36 1.63
C VAL A 54 6.38 4.00 2.07
N GLU A 55 6.52 3.09 3.04
CA GLU A 55 7.82 2.56 3.46
C GLU A 55 8.25 1.34 2.65
N LYS A 56 7.31 0.59 2.07
CA LYS A 56 7.64 -0.55 1.21
C LYS A 56 6.48 -0.93 0.31
N SER A 57 6.78 -1.35 -0.92
CA SER A 57 5.79 -1.91 -1.82
C SER A 57 6.08 -3.40 -2.09
N HIS A 58 5.12 -4.26 -1.77
CA HIS A 58 5.18 -5.69 -2.03
C HIS A 58 4.22 -6.03 -3.18
N PRO A 59 4.74 -6.22 -4.41
CA PRO A 59 3.91 -6.67 -5.51
C PRO A 59 3.42 -8.09 -5.22
N ILE A 60 2.09 -8.29 -5.15
CA ILE A 60 1.54 -9.64 -5.03
C ILE A 60 1.68 -10.31 -6.40
N ARG A 61 2.87 -10.89 -6.65
CA ARG A 61 3.10 -11.78 -7.78
C ARG A 61 2.19 -12.99 -7.59
N LYS A 62 1.14 -13.08 -8.40
CA LYS A 62 0.45 -14.35 -8.61
C LYS A 62 1.49 -15.32 -9.19
N PHE A 63 2.03 -16.21 -8.36
CA PHE A 63 2.80 -17.34 -8.85
C PHE A 63 1.90 -18.09 -9.83
N LYS A 64 2.22 -18.02 -11.13
CA LYS A 64 1.70 -18.99 -12.09
C LYS A 64 2.28 -20.34 -11.64
N ARG A 65 1.47 -21.16 -10.95
CA ARG A 65 1.77 -22.58 -10.82
C ARG A 65 1.77 -23.16 -12.23
N THR A 66 2.93 -23.27 -12.85
CA THR A 66 3.14 -24.27 -13.90
C THR A 66 3.19 -25.60 -13.17
N PHE A 67 2.03 -26.27 -13.10
CA PHE A 67 2.05 -27.73 -12.98
C PHE A 67 2.50 -28.26 -14.34
N GLY A 68 3.81 -28.47 -14.47
CA GLY A 68 4.42 -29.24 -15.53
C GLY A 68 5.20 -30.38 -14.89
N GLY A 69 4.67 -31.58 -15.05
CA GLY A 69 5.22 -32.86 -14.61
C GLY A 69 4.34 -33.96 -15.16
#